data_AF-A0A2U2DCN7-F1
#
_entry.id   AF-A0A2U2DCN7-F1
#
_cell.length_a   1.000
_cell.length_b   1.000
_cell.length_c   1.000
_cell.angle_alpha   90.00
_cell.angle_beta   90.00
_cell.angle_gamma   90.00
#
_symmetry.space_group_name_H-M   'P 1'
#
loop_
_entity.id
_entity.type
_entity.pdbx_description
1 polymer ?
#
loop_
_entity_poly.entity_id
_entity_poly.type
_entity_poly.pdbx_seq_one_letter_code
_entity_poly.pdbx_strand_id
1 'polypeptide(L)'
;MGVRAYYSNFVIDRSEVDNFRSVIGDGFSLVDERAFNDLTIERYRNHAANENLILSISYKEFNVATVRLVTDSAEVMDLITKHGFSVPPPWVAFEGYDPAWWGGEMQGAQGYYNDHYFGAFFSRLEFAERNEFYGKYSATADWVLSLESTLER
;
A
#
# COMPACT_ATOMS: atom_id res chain seq x y z
N MET A 1 22.33 -3.84 23.22
CA MET A 1 21.95 -4.43 21.91
C MET A 1 20.46 -4.21 21.71
N GLY A 2 20.06 -3.56 20.62
CA GLY A 2 18.66 -3.29 20.31
C GLY A 2 18.03 -4.44 19.53
N VAL A 3 16.72 -4.65 19.70
CA VAL A 3 15.93 -5.56 18.87
C VAL A 3 15.42 -4.76 17.67
N ARG A 4 15.66 -5.26 16.45
CA ARG A 4 15.04 -4.71 15.24
C ARG A 4 13.65 -5.31 15.10
N ALA A 5 12.63 -4.47 15.09
CA ALA A 5 11.25 -4.87 14.89
C ALA A 5 10.56 -3.76 14.09
N TYR A 6 10.39 -4.01 12.79
CA TYR A 6 9.71 -3.14 11.86
C TYR A 6 8.26 -3.57 11.73
N TYR A 7 7.35 -2.60 11.74
CA TYR A 7 5.96 -2.79 11.39
C TYR A 7 5.63 -1.86 10.23
N SER A 8 4.95 -2.39 9.22
CA SER A 8 4.46 -1.62 8.08
C SER A 8 3.00 -1.96 7.80
N ASN A 9 2.22 -0.94 7.50
CA ASN A 9 0.82 -1.03 7.11
C ASN A 9 0.56 -0.06 5.95
N PHE A 10 0.29 -0.59 4.78
CA PHE A 10 0.13 0.19 3.55
C PHE A 10 -0.82 -0.52 2.59
N VAL A 11 -1.18 0.16 1.51
CA VAL A 11 -2.04 -0.40 0.46
C VAL A 11 -1.30 -0.43 -0.87
N ILE A 12 -1.60 -1.45 -1.67
CA ILE A 12 -1.08 -1.62 -3.03
C ILE A 12 -2.21 -2.05 -3.96
N ASP A 13 -1.98 -1.97 -5.27
CA ASP A 13 -2.92 -2.52 -6.24
C ASP A 13 -3.04 -4.04 -6.05
N ARG A 14 -4.25 -4.58 -6.23
CA ARG A 14 -4.48 -6.03 -6.18
C ARG A 14 -3.64 -6.75 -7.23
N SER A 15 -3.40 -6.14 -8.39
CA SER A 15 -2.55 -6.73 -9.44
C SER A 15 -1.07 -6.76 -9.05
N GLU A 16 -0.64 -5.97 -8.07
CA GLU A 16 0.77 -5.90 -7.63
C GLU A 16 1.09 -6.89 -6.50
N VAL A 17 0.10 -7.61 -5.94
CA VAL A 17 0.31 -8.50 -4.79
C VAL A 17 1.30 -9.62 -5.06
N ASP A 18 1.22 -10.28 -6.22
CA ASP A 18 2.15 -11.39 -6.55
C ASP A 18 3.58 -10.88 -6.75
N ASN A 19 3.72 -9.72 -7.40
CA ASN A 19 5.01 -9.04 -7.54
C ASN A 19 5.55 -8.61 -6.18
N PHE A 20 4.73 -8.03 -5.31
CA PHE A 20 5.10 -7.68 -3.94
C PHE A 20 5.61 -8.89 -3.16
N ARG A 21 4.89 -10.01 -3.19
CA ARG A 21 5.31 -11.27 -2.56
C ARG A 21 6.65 -11.77 -3.11
N SER A 22 6.86 -11.66 -4.42
CA SER A 22 8.13 -12.01 -5.05
C SER A 22 9.29 -11.14 -4.55
N VAL A 23 9.08 -9.82 -4.48
CA VAL A 23 10.09 -8.84 -4.04
C VAL A 23 10.54 -9.07 -2.60
N ILE A 24 9.62 -9.33 -1.67
CA ILE A 24 9.96 -9.52 -0.25
C ILE A 24 10.23 -10.98 0.13
N GLY A 25 9.94 -11.92 -0.77
CA GLY A 25 10.00 -13.36 -0.52
C GLY A 25 11.35 -14.00 -0.76
N ASP A 26 12.31 -13.30 -1.38
CA ASP A 26 13.61 -13.88 -1.69
C ASP A 26 14.35 -14.30 -0.40
N GLY A 27 14.85 -15.53 -0.38
CA GLY A 27 15.48 -16.13 0.81
C GLY A 27 14.54 -16.48 1.97
N PHE A 28 13.24 -16.18 1.88
CA PHE A 28 12.24 -16.51 2.90
C PHE A 28 11.43 -17.75 2.54
N SER A 29 11.25 -18.66 3.50
CA SER A 29 10.41 -19.86 3.36
C SER A 29 9.24 -19.81 4.33
N LEU A 30 8.04 -20.20 3.87
CA LEU A 30 6.86 -20.28 4.72
C LEU A 30 7.08 -21.34 5.81
N VAL A 31 6.85 -20.98 7.08
CA VAL A 31 7.03 -21.87 8.24
C VAL A 31 5.76 -22.08 9.05
N ASP A 32 4.79 -21.17 8.98
CA ASP A 32 3.51 -21.29 9.67
C ASP A 32 2.45 -20.45 8.93
N GLU A 33 1.20 -20.90 8.96
CA GLU A 33 0.05 -20.20 8.41
C GLU A 33 -1.13 -20.39 9.37
N ARG A 34 -1.81 -19.30 9.72
CA ARG A 34 -2.97 -19.34 10.61
C ARG A 34 -4.03 -18.34 10.20
N ALA A 35 -5.29 -18.70 10.45
CA ALA A 35 -6.40 -17.77 10.37
C ALA A 35 -6.56 -17.00 11.68
N PHE A 36 -6.73 -15.69 11.60
CA PHE A 36 -7.06 -14.81 12.73
C PHE A 36 -8.03 -13.72 12.24
N ASN A 37 -9.21 -13.62 12.87
CA ASN A 37 -10.27 -12.69 12.45
C ASN A 37 -10.57 -12.75 10.95
N ASP A 38 -10.69 -13.96 10.40
CA ASP A 38 -10.91 -14.23 8.98
C ASP A 38 -9.85 -13.62 8.04
N LEU A 39 -8.64 -13.39 8.56
CA LEU A 39 -7.45 -13.04 7.80
C LEU A 39 -6.43 -14.17 7.89
N THR A 40 -5.82 -14.51 6.75
CA THR A 40 -4.65 -15.39 6.74
C THR A 40 -3.44 -14.59 7.21
N ILE A 41 -2.75 -15.13 8.20
CA ILE A 41 -1.45 -14.66 8.69
C ILE A 41 -0.43 -15.72 8.33
N GLU A 42 0.54 -15.33 7.52
CA GLU A 42 1.64 -16.18 7.09
C GLU A 42 2.90 -15.76 7.81
N ARG A 43 3.66 -16.74 8.28
CA ARG A 43 4.99 -16.51 8.86
C ARG A 43 6.02 -17.18 7.98
N TYR A 44 7.01 -16.39 7.59
CA TYR A 44 8.17 -16.81 6.85
C TYR A 44 9.44 -16.67 7.68
N ARG A 45 10.45 -17.47 7.33
CA ARG A 45 11.78 -17.40 7.93
C ARG A 45 12.86 -17.44 6.86
N ASN A 46 13.84 -16.56 6.99
CA ASN A 46 15.12 -16.69 6.32
C ASN A 46 16.07 -17.44 7.25
N HIS A 47 16.33 -18.72 6.95
CA HIS A 47 17.15 -19.57 7.81
C HIS A 47 18.63 -19.18 7.81
N ALA A 48 19.13 -18.63 6.70
CA ALA A 48 20.52 -18.22 6.58
C ALA A 48 20.82 -16.94 7.38
N ALA A 49 19.93 -15.94 7.28
CA ALA A 49 20.04 -14.68 8.01
C ALA A 49 19.47 -14.74 9.44
N ASN A 50 18.74 -15.81 9.77
CA ASN A 50 17.98 -15.97 11.01
C ASN A 50 16.96 -14.83 11.24
N GLU A 51 16.26 -14.44 10.17
CA GLU A 51 15.27 -13.36 10.15
C GLU A 51 13.84 -13.91 9.99
N ASN A 52 12.86 -13.15 10.49
CA ASN A 52 11.45 -13.47 10.47
C ASN A 52 10.68 -12.41 9.70
N LEU A 53 9.65 -12.88 8.98
CA LEU A 53 8.70 -12.03 8.29
C LEU A 53 7.31 -12.58 8.57
N ILE A 54 6.43 -11.75 9.12
CA ILE A 54 5.01 -12.06 9.29
C ILE A 54 4.24 -11.16 8.34
N LEU A 55 3.39 -11.75 7.52
CA LEU A 55 2.65 -11.08 6.48
C LEU A 55 1.17 -11.40 6.60
N SER A 56 0.34 -10.38 6.42
CA SER A 56 -1.10 -10.54 6.21
C SER A 56 -1.55 -9.57 5.13
N ILE A 57 -2.26 -10.08 4.14
CA ILE A 57 -2.84 -9.29 3.04
C ILE A 57 -4.35 -9.44 3.10
N SER A 58 -5.06 -8.32 3.17
CA SER A 58 -6.51 -8.26 3.23
C SER A 58 -7.09 -7.47 2.06
N TYR A 59 -8.28 -7.86 1.62
CA TYR A 59 -9.04 -7.20 0.56
C TYR A 59 -10.41 -6.70 1.04
N LYS A 60 -10.61 -6.65 2.36
CA LYS A 60 -11.92 -6.40 2.99
C LYS A 60 -12.17 -4.93 3.28
N GLU A 61 -11.12 -4.17 3.52
CA GLU A 61 -11.19 -2.77 3.96
C GLU A 61 -11.55 -1.83 2.81
N PHE A 62 -11.00 -2.12 1.62
CA PHE A 62 -11.10 -1.30 0.41
C PHE A 62 -11.11 -2.21 -0.82
N ASN A 63 -11.39 -1.66 -2.00
CA ASN A 63 -11.24 -2.39 -3.26
C ASN A 63 -9.77 -2.58 -3.70
N VAL A 64 -8.82 -2.54 -2.76
CA VAL A 64 -7.37 -2.68 -2.96
C VAL A 64 -6.78 -3.71 -2.00
N ALA A 65 -5.48 -3.99 -2.07
CA ALA A 65 -4.80 -4.88 -1.12
C ALA A 65 -4.26 -4.08 0.06
N THR A 66 -4.72 -4.38 1.28
CA THR A 66 -4.15 -3.85 2.52
C THR A 66 -3.09 -4.82 3.03
N VAL A 67 -1.84 -4.38 3.06
CA VAL A 67 -0.68 -5.16 3.46
C VAL A 67 -0.28 -4.80 4.89
N ARG A 68 -0.16 -5.81 5.74
CA ARG A 68 0.37 -5.69 7.10
C ARG A 68 1.58 -6.60 7.23
N LEU A 69 2.70 -6.01 7.64
CA LEU A 69 3.99 -6.68 7.67
C LEU A 69 4.70 -6.40 8.99
N VAL A 70 5.27 -7.45 9.58
CA VAL A 70 6.18 -7.37 10.73
C VAL A 70 7.46 -8.12 10.38
N THR A 71 8.62 -7.50 10.56
CA THR A 71 9.91 -8.17 10.28
C THR A 71 11.03 -7.64 11.16
N ASP A 72 12.06 -8.45 11.39
CA ASP A 72 13.34 -8.05 11.97
C ASP A 72 14.42 -7.76 10.89
N SER A 73 14.06 -7.91 9.60
CA SER A 73 14.92 -7.66 8.44
C SER A 73 14.81 -6.21 7.95
N ALA A 74 15.92 -5.49 7.97
CA ALA A 74 15.99 -4.15 7.36
C ALA A 74 15.98 -4.24 5.82
N GLU A 75 16.51 -5.31 5.26
CA GLU A 75 16.58 -5.53 3.81
C GLU A 75 15.18 -5.62 3.19
N VAL A 76 14.22 -6.26 3.86
CA VAL A 76 12.82 -6.28 3.43
C VAL A 76 12.25 -4.84 3.32
N MET A 77 12.56 -3.96 4.28
CA MET A 77 12.09 -2.57 4.26
C MET A 77 12.76 -1.77 3.14
N ASP A 78 14.04 -2.00 2.90
CA ASP A 78 14.79 -1.38 1.80
C ASP A 78 14.25 -1.83 0.43
N LEU A 79 13.92 -3.12 0.27
CA LEU A 79 13.32 -3.67 -0.95
C LEU A 79 11.96 -3.05 -1.24
N ILE A 80 11.08 -2.93 -0.24
CA ILE A 80 9.76 -2.29 -0.39
C ILE A 80 9.94 -0.83 -0.84
N THR A 81 10.84 -0.09 -0.19
CA THR A 81 11.10 1.31 -0.49
C THR A 81 11.68 1.49 -1.90
N LYS A 82 12.66 0.66 -2.25
CA LYS A 82 13.32 0.68 -3.57
C LYS A 82 12.38 0.30 -4.70
N HIS A 83 11.47 -0.63 -4.46
CA HIS A 83 10.49 -1.04 -5.47
C HIS A 83 9.42 0.05 -5.70
N GLY A 84 9.02 0.76 -4.64
CA GLY A 84 8.15 1.92 -4.76
C GLY A 84 6.72 1.60 -5.21
N PHE A 85 6.05 0.66 -4.53
CA PHE A 85 4.64 0.34 -4.81
C PHE A 85 3.76 1.58 -4.72
N SER A 86 2.91 1.80 -5.72
CA SER A 86 2.01 2.95 -5.76
C SER A 86 0.81 2.70 -4.86
N VAL A 87 0.37 3.73 -4.11
CA VAL A 87 -0.92 3.70 -3.45
C VAL A 87 -2.02 3.86 -4.51
N PRO A 88 -2.98 2.93 -4.64
CA PRO A 88 -4.02 3.07 -5.64
C PRO A 88 -4.89 4.31 -5.38
N PRO A 89 -5.42 4.96 -6.43
CA PRO A 89 -6.20 6.16 -6.26
C PRO A 89 -7.63 5.89 -5.73
N PRO A 90 -8.35 6.93 -5.26
CA PRO A 90 -9.67 6.77 -4.64
C PRO A 90 -10.70 6.12 -5.55
N TRP A 91 -10.69 6.41 -6.86
CA TRP A 91 -11.62 5.79 -7.83
C TRP A 91 -11.35 4.31 -8.10
N VAL A 92 -10.18 3.79 -7.71
CA VAL A 92 -9.89 2.35 -7.71
C VAL A 92 -10.29 1.74 -6.37
N ALA A 93 -9.98 2.43 -5.26
CA ALA A 93 -10.27 1.96 -3.90
C ALA A 93 -11.77 1.93 -3.56
N PHE A 94 -12.58 2.77 -4.21
CA PHE A 94 -14.02 2.88 -4.00
C PHE A 94 -14.76 3.03 -5.32
N GLU A 95 -15.71 2.14 -5.56
CA GLU A 95 -16.60 2.23 -6.73
C GLU A 95 -17.49 3.47 -6.64
N GLY A 96 -17.61 4.21 -7.74
CA GLY A 96 -18.45 5.40 -7.82
C GLY A 96 -17.93 6.61 -7.04
N TYR A 97 -16.66 6.62 -6.63
CA TYR A 97 -16.05 7.80 -6.01
C TYR A 97 -16.01 8.96 -7.00
N ASP A 98 -16.71 10.04 -6.69
CA ASP A 98 -16.77 11.25 -7.50
C ASP A 98 -15.52 12.13 -7.27
N PRO A 99 -14.81 12.59 -8.34
CA PRO A 99 -13.72 13.54 -8.23
C PRO A 99 -14.04 14.78 -7.38
N ALA A 100 -15.29 15.26 -7.40
CA ALA A 100 -15.72 16.45 -6.66
C ALA A 100 -15.77 16.24 -5.13
N TRP A 101 -15.70 14.99 -4.65
CA TRP A 101 -15.63 14.69 -3.21
C TRP A 101 -14.22 14.78 -2.66
N TRP A 102 -13.20 14.73 -3.53
CA TRP A 102 -11.81 14.90 -3.12
C TRP A 102 -11.57 16.29 -2.52
N GLY A 103 -10.78 16.35 -1.43
CA GLY A 103 -10.53 17.59 -0.68
C GLY A 103 -11.72 18.09 0.17
N GLY A 104 -12.85 17.38 0.17
CA GLY A 104 -13.99 17.64 1.06
C GLY A 104 -13.85 16.96 2.42
N GLU A 105 -14.75 17.28 3.36
CA GLU A 105 -14.82 16.66 4.70
C GLU A 105 -15.45 15.25 4.65
N MET A 106 -14.77 14.31 4.00
CA MET A 106 -15.22 12.93 3.92
C MET A 106 -15.10 12.21 5.27
N GLN A 107 -16.11 11.41 5.60
CA GLN A 107 -16.15 10.61 6.82
C GLN A 107 -16.11 9.11 6.50
N GLY A 108 -15.78 8.28 7.50
CA GLY A 108 -15.74 6.83 7.35
C GLY A 108 -14.57 6.34 6.50
N ALA A 109 -14.79 5.26 5.73
CA ALA A 109 -13.72 4.57 5.01
C ALA A 109 -13.03 5.44 3.95
N GLN A 110 -13.78 6.28 3.23
CA GLN A 110 -13.25 7.17 2.20
C GLN A 110 -12.35 8.25 2.81
N GLY A 111 -12.80 8.94 3.85
CA GLY A 111 -11.98 9.92 4.58
C GLY A 111 -10.73 9.28 5.17
N TYR A 112 -10.88 8.13 5.84
CA TYR A 112 -9.74 7.40 6.38
C TYR A 112 -8.71 7.04 5.31
N TYR A 113 -9.15 6.53 4.15
CA TYR A 113 -8.25 6.15 3.05
C TYR A 113 -7.50 7.35 2.46
N ASN A 114 -8.22 8.46 2.25
CA ASN A 114 -7.63 9.68 1.73
C ASN A 114 -6.56 10.22 2.67
N ASP A 115 -6.85 10.30 3.96
CA ASP A 115 -5.96 10.92 4.94
C ASP A 115 -4.75 10.04 5.27
N HIS A 116 -4.95 8.71 5.37
CA HIS A 116 -3.91 7.79 5.88
C HIS A 116 -3.09 7.11 4.78
N TYR A 117 -3.60 7.04 3.55
CA TYR A 117 -2.90 6.36 2.46
C TYR A 117 -2.68 7.29 1.27
N PHE A 118 -3.76 7.68 0.58
CA PHE A 118 -3.60 8.27 -0.74
C PHE A 118 -3.10 9.71 -0.72
N GLY A 119 -3.62 10.58 0.15
CA GLY A 119 -3.20 11.98 0.22
C GLY A 119 -1.73 12.14 0.61
N ALA A 120 -1.26 11.36 1.59
CA ALA A 120 0.14 11.35 2.00
C ALA A 120 1.09 10.83 0.91
N PHE A 121 0.65 9.85 0.12
CA PHE A 121 1.40 9.35 -1.03
C PHE A 121 1.44 10.39 -2.16
N PHE A 122 0.27 10.88 -2.55
CA PHE A 122 0.10 11.72 -3.74
C PHE A 122 0.77 13.09 -3.59
N SER A 123 0.72 13.68 -2.39
CA SER A 123 1.40 14.97 -2.09
C SER A 123 2.93 14.90 -2.16
N ARG A 124 3.52 13.70 -2.15
CA ARG A 124 4.97 13.50 -2.26
C ARG A 124 5.43 13.25 -3.69
N LEU A 125 4.50 13.05 -4.63
CA LEU A 125 4.83 12.82 -6.03
C LEU A 125 5.24 14.12 -6.69
N GLU A 126 6.37 14.09 -7.38
CA GLU A 126 6.81 15.16 -8.27
C GLU A 126 5.91 15.23 -9.51
N PHE A 127 5.94 16.37 -10.22
CA PHE A 127 5.09 16.59 -11.40
C PHE A 127 5.19 15.47 -12.45
N ALA A 128 6.41 14.95 -12.70
CA ALA A 128 6.60 13.84 -13.64
C ALA A 128 5.94 12.55 -13.14
N GLU A 129 6.12 12.21 -11.86
CA GLU A 129 5.55 11.01 -11.23
C GLU A 129 4.02 11.07 -11.20
N ARG A 130 3.44 12.26 -11.00
CA ARG A 130 1.98 12.45 -11.08
C ARG A 130 1.44 12.16 -12.48
N ASN A 131 2.12 12.61 -13.53
CA ASN A 131 1.72 12.33 -14.91
C ASN A 131 1.78 10.83 -15.23
N GLU A 132 2.84 10.14 -14.78
CA GLU A 132 2.96 8.68 -14.90
C GLU A 132 1.84 7.98 -14.12
N PHE A 133 1.54 8.44 -12.91
CA PHE A 133 0.48 7.91 -12.06
C PHE A 133 -0.90 8.05 -12.73
N TYR A 134 -1.22 9.22 -13.29
CA TYR A 134 -2.47 9.44 -14.03
C TYR A 134 -2.60 8.51 -15.22
N GLY A 135 -1.51 8.30 -15.97
CA GLY A 135 -1.47 7.34 -17.07
C GLY A 135 -1.71 5.90 -16.59
N LYS A 136 -0.99 5.47 -15.54
CA LYS A 136 -1.11 4.12 -14.95
C LYS A 136 -2.55 3.79 -14.56
N TYR A 137 -3.26 4.75 -13.96
CA TYR A 137 -4.61 4.54 -13.42
C TYR A 137 -5.73 5.07 -14.30
N SER A 138 -5.44 5.44 -15.55
CA SER A 138 -6.43 5.99 -16.49
C SER A 138 -7.26 7.13 -15.88
N ALA A 139 -6.60 8.08 -15.21
CA ALA A 139 -7.30 9.19 -14.55
C ALA A 139 -8.09 10.01 -15.58
N THR A 140 -9.35 10.30 -15.27
CA THR A 140 -10.16 11.20 -16.09
C THR A 140 -9.69 12.65 -15.94
N ALA A 141 -10.06 13.51 -16.88
CA ALA A 141 -9.75 14.94 -16.78
C ALA A 141 -10.29 15.56 -15.47
N ASP A 142 -11.46 15.12 -15.01
CA ASP A 142 -12.05 15.59 -13.75
C ASP A 142 -11.22 15.18 -12.53
N TRP A 143 -10.68 13.96 -12.53
CA TRP A 143 -9.78 13.50 -11.47
C TRP A 143 -8.47 14.27 -11.45
N VAL A 144 -7.85 14.48 -12.61
CA VAL A 144 -6.62 15.28 -12.72
C VAL A 144 -6.86 16.71 -12.22
N LEU A 145 -7.95 17.36 -12.68
CA LEU A 145 -8.30 18.71 -12.26
C LEU A 145 -8.53 18.80 -10.75
N SER A 146 -9.31 17.86 -10.18
CA SER A 146 -9.62 17.85 -8.76
C SER A 146 -8.35 17.69 -7.91
N LEU A 147 -7.50 16.73 -8.25
CA LEU A 147 -6.27 16.45 -7.51
C LEU A 147 -5.28 17.61 -7.54
N GLU A 148 -5.00 18.17 -8.72
CA GLU A 148 -4.05 19.30 -8.84
C GLU A 148 -4.58 20.56 -8.14
N SER A 149 -5.89 20.82 -8.17
CA SER A 149 -6.49 22.00 -7.50
C SER A 149 -6.27 22.01 -5.99
N THR A 150 -6.13 20.84 -5.36
CA THR A 150 -5.83 20.70 -3.94
C THR A 150 -4.35 20.87 -3.59
N LEU A 151 -3.44 20.68 -4.54
CA LEU A 151 -2.00 20.84 -4.30
C LEU A 151 -1.55 22.31 -4.33
N GLU A 152 -2.33 23.18 -4.96
CA GLU A 152 -2.08 24.63 -5.05
C GLU A 152 -2.57 25.42 -3.83
N ARG A 153 -3.14 24.75 -2.82
CA ARG A 153 -3.66 25.35 -1.57
C ARG A 153 -2.67 25.22 -0.42
#